data_AF-A0A920QFN0-F1
#
_entry.id   AF-A0A920QFN0-F1
#
_cell.length_a   1.000
_cell.length_b   1.000
_cell.length_c   1.000
_cell.angle_alpha   90.00
_cell.angle_beta   90.00
_cell.angle_gamma   90.00
#
_symmetry.space_group_name_H-M   'P 1'
#
loop_
_entity.id
_entity.type
_entity.pdbx_description
1 polymer ?
#
loop_
_entity_poly.entity_id
_entity_poly.type
_entity_poly.pdbx_seq_one_letter_code
_entity_poly.pdbx_strand_id
1 'polypeptide(L)'
;MAKNILFIMCDQLRADYLSCYGHPFLNTPNIDKIAEMGVLFSHAYCQAPLCGPSRASFYTGRYLASHGAAANADPLKLGERSLGNYLQELKYRTVLVGKSEVRTNQDALASIQIDQHSEMGRSLVQGGFEFFERLEGIYTDQIVPDDLGYNDYLLSKGYEGKNPWENWANSAFDEHGKKVSGWQMRNANCQQLFQKNIQKLHIPRIVHLIFVCCW
;
A
#
# COMPACT_ATOMS: atom_id res chain seq x y z
N MET A 1 -26.70 -2.08 14.74
CA MET A 1 -25.23 -2.07 14.54
C MET A 1 -24.95 -1.63 13.11
N ALA A 2 -24.03 -0.69 12.91
CA ALA A 2 -23.54 -0.35 11.57
C ALA A 2 -22.60 -1.46 11.07
N LYS A 3 -22.66 -1.80 9.77
CA LYS A 3 -21.73 -2.75 9.14
C LYS A 3 -20.43 -2.03 8.79
N ASN A 4 -19.28 -2.65 9.02
CA ASN A 4 -17.98 -2.12 8.63
C ASN A 4 -17.51 -2.75 7.31
N ILE A 5 -16.67 -2.03 6.57
CA ILE A 5 -16.02 -2.52 5.35
C ILE A 5 -14.51 -2.48 5.60
N LEU A 6 -13.84 -3.59 5.29
CA LEU A 6 -12.39 -3.69 5.35
C LEU A 6 -11.89 -4.04 3.95
N PHE A 7 -11.24 -3.06 3.31
CA PHE A 7 -10.73 -3.16 1.94
C PHE A 7 -9.21 -3.33 1.95
N ILE A 8 -8.69 -4.43 1.38
CA ILE A 8 -7.26 -4.71 1.37
C ILE A 8 -6.75 -4.94 -0.03
N MET A 9 -5.53 -4.44 -0.21
CA MET A 9 -4.81 -4.53 -1.44
C MET A 9 -3.37 -4.88 -1.10
N CYS A 10 -2.86 -5.91 -1.75
CA CYS A 10 -1.44 -6.22 -1.74
C CYS A 10 -0.84 -5.68 -3.04
N ASP A 11 0.20 -4.86 -2.91
CA ASP A 11 0.89 -4.36 -4.09
C ASP A 11 1.66 -5.50 -4.76
N GLN A 12 1.50 -5.62 -6.07
CA GLN A 12 2.20 -6.59 -6.91
C GLN A 12 2.01 -8.08 -6.57
N LEU A 13 0.91 -8.44 -5.91
CA LEU A 13 0.54 -9.83 -5.65
C LEU A 13 -0.07 -10.45 -6.91
N ARG A 14 0.54 -11.51 -7.43
CA ARG A 14 -0.08 -12.35 -8.47
C ARG A 14 -1.14 -13.27 -7.87
N ALA A 15 -2.29 -13.39 -8.55
CA ALA A 15 -3.35 -14.30 -8.13
C ALA A 15 -2.87 -15.76 -7.99
N ASP A 16 -2.03 -16.23 -8.91
CA ASP A 16 -1.52 -17.61 -8.93
C ASP A 16 -0.46 -17.92 -7.87
N TYR A 17 -0.11 -16.96 -6.99
CA TYR A 17 0.73 -17.15 -5.80
C TYR A 17 -0.07 -17.44 -4.52
N LEU A 18 -1.37 -17.69 -4.64
CA LEU A 18 -2.24 -18.04 -3.52
C LEU A 18 -2.65 -19.52 -3.63
N SER A 19 -2.68 -20.26 -2.52
CA SER A 19 -3.07 -21.68 -2.55
C SER A 19 -4.54 -21.88 -2.93
N CYS A 20 -5.44 -20.97 -2.57
CA CYS A 20 -6.84 -20.98 -3.05
C CYS A 20 -7.00 -20.76 -4.56
N TYR A 21 -5.97 -20.25 -5.25
CA TYR A 21 -5.90 -20.17 -6.72
C TYR A 21 -5.04 -21.29 -7.33
N GLY A 22 -4.54 -22.23 -6.53
CA GLY A 22 -3.87 -23.44 -6.99
C GLY A 22 -2.34 -23.40 -6.97
N HIS A 23 -1.69 -22.46 -6.26
CA HIS A 23 -0.22 -22.47 -6.18
C HIS A 23 0.31 -23.78 -5.55
N PRO A 24 1.22 -24.53 -6.21
CA PRO A 24 1.57 -25.89 -5.81
C PRO A 24 2.48 -25.99 -4.57
N PHE A 25 3.16 -24.90 -4.19
CA PHE A 25 4.20 -24.93 -3.14
C PHE A 25 4.00 -23.94 -1.99
N LEU A 26 3.11 -22.96 -2.15
CA LEU A 26 2.96 -21.83 -1.23
C LEU A 26 1.62 -21.99 -0.54
N ASN A 27 1.66 -22.09 0.78
CA ASN A 27 0.46 -22.25 1.59
C ASN A 27 0.04 -20.88 2.16
N THR A 28 -1.17 -20.44 1.84
CA THR A 28 -1.76 -19.17 2.29
C THR A 28 -3.04 -19.39 3.11
N PRO A 29 -3.00 -20.15 4.22
CA PRO A 29 -4.20 -20.70 4.85
C PRO A 29 -5.16 -19.63 5.40
N ASN A 30 -4.63 -18.46 5.79
CA ASN A 30 -5.47 -17.35 6.25
C ASN A 30 -6.26 -16.71 5.11
N ILE A 31 -5.71 -16.69 3.89
CA ILE A 31 -6.36 -16.15 2.69
C ILE A 31 -7.38 -17.16 2.18
N ASP A 32 -6.99 -18.44 2.17
CA ASP A 32 -7.85 -19.55 1.77
C ASP A 32 -9.12 -19.60 2.62
N LYS A 33 -8.99 -19.43 3.95
CA LYS A 33 -10.14 -19.35 4.86
C LYS A 33 -11.12 -18.22 4.52
N ILE A 34 -10.61 -17.07 4.04
CA ILE A 34 -11.47 -15.94 3.62
C ILE A 34 -12.21 -16.30 2.34
N ALA A 35 -11.53 -16.97 1.39
CA ALA A 35 -12.15 -17.47 0.17
C ALA A 35 -13.24 -18.52 0.47
N GLU A 36 -12.99 -19.46 1.38
CA GLU A 36 -13.94 -20.48 1.82
C GLU A 36 -15.18 -19.89 2.50
N MET A 37 -15.03 -18.79 3.24
CA MET A 37 -16.12 -18.10 3.93
C MET A 37 -16.83 -17.06 3.05
N GLY A 38 -16.41 -16.88 1.80
CA GLY A 38 -16.85 -15.79 0.94
C GLY A 38 -16.99 -16.20 -0.53
N VAL A 39 -16.64 -15.28 -1.42
CA VAL A 39 -16.68 -15.50 -2.88
C VAL A 39 -15.28 -15.26 -3.44
N LEU A 40 -14.78 -16.23 -4.19
CA LEU A 40 -13.52 -16.16 -4.93
C LEU A 40 -13.79 -15.80 -6.39
N PHE A 41 -13.18 -14.72 -6.89
CA PHE A 41 -13.33 -14.26 -8.27
C PHE A 41 -12.19 -14.78 -9.13
N SER A 42 -12.44 -15.74 -10.01
CA SER A 42 -11.42 -16.31 -10.92
C SER A 42 -11.07 -15.41 -12.11
N HIS A 43 -11.86 -14.36 -12.37
CA HIS A 43 -11.71 -13.46 -13.51
C HIS A 43 -11.88 -12.00 -13.05
N ALA A 44 -10.88 -11.49 -12.32
CA ALA A 44 -10.81 -10.10 -11.88
C ALA A 44 -9.61 -9.42 -12.54
N TYR A 45 -9.83 -8.27 -13.18
CA TYR A 45 -8.80 -7.54 -13.93
C TYR A 45 -8.68 -6.10 -13.42
N CYS A 46 -7.44 -5.65 -13.23
CA CYS A 46 -7.15 -4.24 -13.01
C CYS A 46 -7.29 -3.45 -14.32
N GLN A 47 -7.59 -2.16 -14.20
CA GLN A 47 -7.81 -1.28 -15.36
C GLN A 47 -6.51 -0.76 -15.96
N ALA A 48 -5.39 -0.90 -15.25
CA ALA A 48 -4.07 -0.53 -15.72
C ALA A 48 -2.97 -1.39 -15.05
N PRO A 49 -1.94 -1.79 -15.81
CA PRO A 49 -0.84 -2.63 -15.30
C PRO A 49 0.25 -1.79 -14.61
N LEU A 50 -0.13 -0.83 -13.76
CA LEU A 50 0.81 0.04 -13.04
C LEU A 50 0.18 0.56 -11.74
N CYS A 51 0.97 0.70 -10.66
CA CYS A 51 0.48 1.00 -9.30
C CYS A 51 -0.46 2.21 -9.24
N GLY A 52 0.00 3.38 -9.67
CA GLY A 52 -0.75 4.64 -9.60
C GLY A 52 -2.04 4.60 -10.43
N PRO A 53 -1.96 4.32 -11.74
CA PRO A 53 -3.14 4.25 -12.60
C PRO A 53 -4.16 3.18 -12.18
N SER A 54 -3.70 2.00 -11.73
CA SER A 54 -4.58 0.95 -11.20
C SER A 54 -5.33 1.41 -9.96
N ARG A 55 -4.61 1.97 -8.98
CA ARG A 55 -5.18 2.49 -7.73
C ARG A 55 -6.13 3.65 -7.98
N ALA A 56 -5.80 4.53 -8.93
CA ALA A 56 -6.69 5.59 -9.38
C ALA A 56 -8.03 5.03 -9.89
N SER A 57 -8.01 3.99 -10.71
CA SER A 57 -9.25 3.33 -11.15
C SER A 57 -10.00 2.67 -9.98
N PHE A 58 -9.32 1.99 -9.06
CA PHE A 58 -9.94 1.42 -7.86
C PHE A 58 -10.63 2.46 -6.98
N TYR A 59 -9.97 3.58 -6.72
CA TYR A 59 -10.52 4.62 -5.84
C TYR A 59 -11.60 5.43 -6.54
N THR A 60 -11.53 5.67 -7.85
CA THR A 60 -12.55 6.47 -8.55
C THR A 60 -13.72 5.62 -9.05
N GLY A 61 -13.56 4.31 -9.15
CA GLY A 61 -14.52 3.42 -9.82
C GLY A 61 -14.64 3.69 -11.32
N ARG A 62 -13.63 4.32 -11.92
CA ARG A 62 -13.66 4.82 -13.30
C ARG A 62 -12.47 4.30 -14.09
N TYR A 63 -12.63 4.22 -15.41
CA TYR A 63 -11.55 3.81 -16.31
C TYR A 63 -10.44 4.86 -16.39
N LEU A 64 -9.24 4.42 -16.75
CA LEU A 64 -8.07 5.27 -16.99
C LEU A 64 -8.37 6.43 -17.95
N ALA A 65 -9.10 6.15 -19.03
CA ALA A 65 -9.51 7.16 -20.00
C ALA A 65 -10.41 8.27 -19.42
N SER A 66 -11.04 8.03 -18.27
CA SER A 66 -11.92 8.98 -17.59
C SER A 66 -11.16 9.85 -16.59
N HIS A 67 -10.44 9.23 -15.64
CA HIS A 67 -9.73 9.96 -14.59
C HIS A 67 -8.40 10.58 -15.07
N GLY A 68 -7.74 9.97 -16.06
CA GLY A 68 -6.59 10.55 -16.77
C GLY A 68 -5.21 10.38 -16.09
N ALA A 69 -5.13 9.87 -14.86
CA ALA A 69 -3.86 9.47 -14.25
C ALA A 69 -3.28 8.23 -14.96
N ALA A 70 -2.33 8.43 -15.87
CA ALA A 70 -1.82 7.41 -16.79
C ALA A 70 -0.45 6.84 -16.39
N ALA A 71 0.30 7.54 -15.55
CA ALA A 71 1.57 7.11 -14.96
C ALA A 71 1.58 7.21 -13.43
N ASN A 72 2.58 6.59 -12.78
CA ASN A 72 2.71 6.60 -11.31
C ASN A 72 2.85 8.00 -10.69
N ALA A 73 3.43 8.94 -11.44
CA ALA A 73 3.62 10.31 -10.98
C ALA A 73 2.44 11.23 -11.32
N ASP A 74 1.49 10.76 -12.14
CA ASP A 74 0.39 11.62 -12.60
C ASP A 74 -0.59 11.86 -11.45
N PRO A 75 -0.89 13.14 -11.13
CA PRO A 75 -1.89 13.44 -10.14
C PRO A 75 -3.30 13.15 -10.67
N LEU A 76 -4.21 12.82 -9.75
CA LEU A 76 -5.63 12.84 -10.07
C LEU A 76 -6.07 14.29 -10.33
N LYS A 77 -7.00 14.45 -11.27
CA LYS A 77 -7.62 15.76 -11.55
C LYS A 77 -8.32 16.26 -10.29
N LEU A 78 -8.21 17.56 -10.01
CA LEU A 78 -9.00 18.16 -8.94
C LEU A 78 -10.49 18.00 -9.25
N GLY A 79 -11.26 17.60 -8.23
CA GLY A 79 -12.69 17.33 -8.34
C GLY A 79 -13.03 15.90 -8.80
N GLU A 80 -12.05 15.06 -9.14
CA GLU A 80 -12.31 13.65 -9.38
C GLU A 80 -12.77 12.99 -8.06
N ARG A 81 -14.02 12.54 -8.03
CA ARG A 81 -14.59 11.92 -6.82
C ARG A 81 -13.99 10.53 -6.60
N SER A 82 -13.62 10.26 -5.36
CA SER A 82 -13.13 8.95 -4.93
C SER A 82 -14.17 8.20 -4.09
N LEU A 83 -13.96 6.90 -3.91
CA LEU A 83 -14.68 5.99 -3.02
C LEU A 83 -14.82 6.58 -1.62
N GLY A 84 -13.77 7.25 -1.14
CA GLY A 84 -13.79 7.98 0.13
C GLY A 84 -14.91 9.01 0.18
N ASN A 85 -15.02 9.86 -0.85
CA ASN A 85 -16.07 10.88 -0.93
C ASN A 85 -17.49 10.27 -0.98
N TYR A 86 -17.70 9.22 -1.78
CA TYR A 86 -18.99 8.54 -1.86
C TYR A 86 -19.41 7.91 -0.53
N LEU A 87 -18.48 7.27 0.18
CA LEU A 87 -18.75 6.64 1.48
C LEU A 87 -19.01 7.68 2.58
N GLN A 88 -18.30 8.82 2.57
CA GLN A 88 -18.56 9.92 3.52
C GLN A 88 -19.96 10.51 3.38
N GLU A 89 -20.48 10.65 2.16
CA GLU A 89 -21.87 11.08 1.94
C GLU A 89 -22.88 10.12 2.58
N LEU A 90 -22.56 8.82 2.56
CA LEU A 90 -23.31 7.76 3.24
C LEU A 90 -23.01 7.66 4.75
N LYS A 91 -22.27 8.62 5.31
CA LYS A 91 -21.90 8.71 6.74
C LYS A 91 -20.99 7.58 7.23
N TYR A 92 -20.25 6.94 6.32
CA TYR A 92 -19.15 6.05 6.69
C TYR A 92 -17.89 6.86 7.00
N ARG A 93 -17.23 6.51 8.10
CA ARG A 93 -15.84 6.93 8.32
C ARG A 93 -14.94 6.10 7.41
N THR A 94 -14.16 6.78 6.59
CA THR A 94 -13.26 6.20 5.60
C THR A 94 -11.82 6.46 6.00
N VAL A 95 -11.07 5.40 6.27
CA VAL A 95 -9.71 5.49 6.79
C VAL A 95 -8.75 4.77 5.85
N LEU A 96 -7.62 5.39 5.55
CA LEU A 96 -6.50 4.78 4.85
C LEU A 96 -5.41 4.39 5.86
N VAL A 97 -4.98 3.13 5.78
CA VAL A 97 -3.79 2.61 6.45
C VAL A 97 -2.92 1.94 5.38
N GLY A 98 -1.71 2.45 5.19
CA GLY A 98 -0.75 1.98 4.19
C GLY A 98 -0.74 2.83 2.92
N LYS A 99 -0.72 2.16 1.77
CA LYS A 99 -0.36 2.76 0.48
C LYS A 99 -1.58 3.22 -0.31
N SER A 100 -1.54 4.45 -0.80
CA SER A 100 -2.54 4.97 -1.75
C SER A 100 -1.97 5.24 -3.14
N GLU A 101 -0.68 5.60 -3.27
CA GLU A 101 -0.11 6.12 -4.53
C GLU A 101 -0.86 7.33 -5.11
N VAL A 102 -1.78 7.95 -4.35
CA VAL A 102 -2.53 9.14 -4.79
C VAL A 102 -1.58 10.34 -4.74
N ARG A 103 -1.50 11.05 -5.85
CA ARG A 103 -0.75 12.30 -5.99
C ARG A 103 -1.74 13.45 -6.19
N THR A 104 -1.48 14.57 -5.52
CA THR A 104 -2.28 15.80 -5.67
C THR A 104 -1.61 16.71 -6.68
N ASN A 105 -2.42 17.30 -7.57
CA ASN A 105 -1.95 18.38 -8.43
C ASN A 105 -1.85 19.69 -7.61
N GLN A 106 -0.67 19.96 -7.07
CA GLN A 106 -0.41 21.12 -6.22
C GLN A 106 -0.59 22.45 -6.96
N ASP A 107 -0.16 22.52 -8.22
CA ASP A 107 -0.31 23.73 -9.05
C ASP A 107 -1.78 24.05 -9.28
N ALA A 108 -2.59 23.03 -9.58
CA ALA A 108 -4.02 23.20 -9.72
C ALA A 108 -4.67 23.64 -8.39
N LEU A 109 -4.22 23.11 -7.25
CA LEU A 109 -4.77 23.46 -5.94
C LEU A 109 -4.45 24.91 -5.57
N ALA A 110 -3.21 25.34 -5.82
CA ALA A 110 -2.78 26.72 -5.65
C ALA A 110 -3.57 27.68 -6.57
N SER A 111 -3.86 27.27 -7.80
CA SER A 111 -4.59 28.09 -8.78
C SER A 111 -6.02 28.44 -8.34
N ILE A 112 -6.66 27.57 -7.55
CA ILE A 112 -8.02 27.78 -7.03
C ILE A 112 -8.03 28.37 -5.61
N GLN A 113 -6.86 28.73 -5.06
CA GLN A 113 -6.70 29.41 -3.77
C GLN A 113 -7.37 28.71 -2.58
N ILE A 114 -7.47 27.38 -2.62
CA ILE A 114 -7.98 26.59 -1.50
C ILE A 114 -6.79 26.22 -0.61
N ASP A 115 -6.88 26.58 0.67
CA ASP A 115 -5.94 26.09 1.68
C ASP A 115 -6.03 24.57 1.79
N GLN A 116 -4.92 23.87 1.57
CA GLN A 116 -4.81 22.42 1.69
C GLN A 116 -5.15 21.90 3.09
N HIS A 117 -5.04 22.74 4.13
CA HIS A 117 -5.35 22.37 5.52
C HIS A 117 -6.84 22.55 5.86
N SER A 118 -7.58 23.31 5.06
CA SER A 118 -9.04 23.41 5.17
C SER A 118 -9.72 22.04 5.01
N GLU A 119 -10.95 21.89 5.49
CA GLU A 119 -11.73 20.66 5.30
C GLU A 119 -11.88 20.32 3.80
N MET A 120 -12.16 21.32 2.97
CA MET A 120 -12.27 21.16 1.52
C MET A 120 -10.93 20.78 0.89
N GLY A 121 -9.83 21.44 1.27
CA GLY A 121 -8.49 21.13 0.79
C GLY A 121 -8.06 19.71 1.13
N ARG A 122 -8.27 19.28 2.38
CA ARG A 122 -8.01 17.90 2.80
C ARG A 122 -8.86 16.89 2.03
N SER A 123 -10.14 17.17 1.80
CA SER A 123 -11.02 16.30 1.01
C SER A 123 -10.53 16.15 -0.44
N LEU A 124 -10.07 17.24 -1.08
CA LEU A 124 -9.50 17.23 -2.43
C LEU A 124 -8.16 16.48 -2.51
N VAL A 125 -7.30 16.65 -1.50
CA VAL A 125 -5.98 15.99 -1.42
C VAL A 125 -6.09 14.50 -1.11
N GLN A 126 -7.00 14.14 -0.20
CA GLN A 126 -7.09 12.79 0.35
C GLN A 126 -8.21 11.96 -0.28
N GLY A 127 -8.98 12.54 -1.22
CA GLY A 127 -10.11 11.88 -1.87
C GLY A 127 -11.19 11.42 -0.88
N GLY A 128 -11.37 12.14 0.23
CA GLY A 128 -12.31 11.74 1.28
C GLY A 128 -11.86 10.52 2.11
N PHE A 129 -10.57 10.20 2.15
CA PHE A 129 -10.01 9.29 3.15
C PHE A 129 -9.34 10.06 4.27
N GLU A 130 -9.53 9.62 5.51
CA GLU A 130 -8.69 10.03 6.64
C GLU A 130 -7.40 9.20 6.61
N PHE A 131 -6.24 9.85 6.47
CA PHE A 131 -4.97 9.13 6.51
C PHE A 131 -4.58 8.87 7.96
N PHE A 132 -4.81 7.64 8.43
CA PHE A 132 -4.37 7.24 9.78
C PHE A 132 -2.87 6.98 9.80
N GLU A 133 -2.37 6.23 8.82
CA GLU A 133 -0.94 6.04 8.59
C GLU A 133 -0.71 5.82 7.10
N ARG A 134 -0.02 6.76 6.45
CA ARG A 134 0.25 6.70 5.01
C ARG A 134 1.68 6.18 4.80
N LEU A 135 1.79 5.03 4.16
CA LEU A 135 3.07 4.38 3.86
C LEU A 135 3.12 4.02 2.37
N GLU A 136 4.02 4.63 1.62
CA GLU A 136 4.25 4.29 0.20
C GLU A 136 5.05 2.99 0.05
N GLY A 137 5.72 2.55 1.13
CA GLY A 137 6.34 1.23 1.24
C GLY A 137 7.71 1.09 0.57
N ILE A 138 8.27 2.17 0.01
CA ILE A 138 9.59 2.20 -0.64
C ILE A 138 10.34 3.45 -0.21
N TYR A 139 11.44 3.27 0.54
CA TYR A 139 12.19 4.38 1.15
C TYR A 139 13.71 4.20 1.03
N THR A 140 14.26 4.47 -0.15
CA THR A 140 15.73 4.55 -0.30
C THR A 140 16.29 5.70 0.55
N ASP A 141 17.59 5.67 0.84
CA ASP A 141 18.27 6.75 1.58
C ASP A 141 18.07 8.16 0.99
N GLN A 142 17.74 8.25 -0.31
CA GLN A 142 17.52 9.52 -1.01
C GLN A 142 16.11 10.10 -0.79
N ILE A 143 15.15 9.26 -0.40
CA ILE A 143 13.72 9.61 -0.36
C ILE A 143 13.04 9.25 0.96
N VAL A 144 13.79 8.71 1.93
CA VAL A 144 13.26 8.41 3.26
C VAL A 144 12.86 9.71 3.96
N PRO A 145 11.59 9.85 4.38
CA PRO A 145 11.16 11.04 5.10
C PRO A 145 11.62 10.98 6.56
N ASP A 146 11.81 12.16 7.17
CA ASP A 146 12.27 12.28 8.56
C ASP A 146 11.23 11.76 9.57
N ASP A 147 9.95 11.78 9.21
CA ASP A 147 8.79 11.42 10.06
C ASP A 147 8.14 10.08 9.65
N LEU A 148 8.94 9.13 9.13
CA LEU A 148 8.42 7.81 8.78
C LEU A 148 8.05 7.00 10.04
N GLY A 149 6.76 6.90 10.36
CA GLY A 149 6.27 6.17 11.53
C GLY A 149 6.77 4.72 11.66
N TYR A 150 7.01 4.03 10.53
CA TYR A 150 7.61 2.70 10.57
C TYR A 150 9.09 2.71 11.01
N ASN A 151 9.87 3.73 10.64
CA ASN A 151 11.22 3.89 11.16
C ASN A 151 11.20 4.21 12.65
N ASP A 152 10.30 5.08 13.11
CA ASP A 152 10.14 5.37 14.55
C ASP A 152 9.80 4.10 15.33
N TYR A 153 8.91 3.27 14.79
CA TYR A 153 8.61 1.96 15.36
C TYR A 153 9.87 1.09 15.46
N LEU A 154 10.66 0.97 14.39
CA LEU A 154 11.88 0.18 14.39
C LEU A 154 12.93 0.72 15.39
N LEU A 155 13.13 2.04 15.43
CA LEU A 155 14.02 2.69 16.40
C LEU A 155 13.57 2.41 17.84
N SER A 156 12.26 2.46 18.12
CA SER A 156 11.69 2.14 19.44
C SER A 156 11.91 0.69 19.87
N LYS A 157 12.18 -0.21 18.91
CA LYS A 157 12.53 -1.62 19.14
C LYS A 157 14.04 -1.87 19.22
N GLY A 158 14.87 -0.83 19.10
CA GLY A 158 16.32 -0.91 19.17
C GLY A 158 17.02 -1.19 17.83
N TYR A 159 16.33 -1.04 16.70
CA TYR A 159 16.95 -1.14 15.38
C TYR A 159 17.62 0.18 14.99
N GLU A 160 18.94 0.18 14.88
CA GLU A 160 19.74 1.40 14.71
C GLU A 160 19.90 1.84 13.24
N GLY A 161 20.40 3.06 13.06
CA GLY A 161 20.80 3.63 11.77
C GLY A 161 19.84 4.69 11.23
N LYS A 162 20.30 5.42 10.19
CA LYS A 162 19.54 6.52 9.58
C LYS A 162 18.29 6.04 8.83
N ASN A 163 18.33 4.83 8.26
CA ASN A 163 17.22 4.25 7.51
C ASN A 163 16.95 2.80 7.95
N PRO A 164 16.26 2.60 9.08
CA PRO A 164 15.97 1.26 9.57
C PRO A 164 15.10 0.42 8.63
N TRP A 165 14.16 1.03 7.90
CA TRP A 165 13.38 0.37 6.86
C TRP A 165 14.28 -0.32 5.83
N GLU A 166 15.31 0.37 5.32
CA GLU A 166 16.18 -0.23 4.31
C GLU A 166 17.13 -1.27 4.95
N ASN A 167 17.72 -0.92 6.09
CA ASN A 167 18.79 -1.69 6.70
C ASN A 167 18.31 -2.98 7.39
N TRP A 168 17.09 -2.97 7.95
CA TRP A 168 16.58 -4.08 8.73
C TRP A 168 15.37 -4.76 8.09
N ALA A 169 14.45 -4.02 7.48
CA ALA A 169 13.29 -4.63 6.84
C ALA A 169 13.57 -5.11 5.41
N ASN A 170 14.46 -4.42 4.67
CA ASN A 170 14.73 -4.69 3.26
C ASN A 170 16.19 -5.10 2.97
N SER A 171 16.96 -5.41 4.01
CA SER A 171 18.31 -5.95 3.89
C SER A 171 18.51 -7.05 4.92
N ALA A 172 19.52 -7.89 4.69
CA ALA A 172 20.01 -8.86 5.64
C ALA A 172 21.53 -8.66 5.82
N PHE A 173 22.11 -9.41 6.75
CA PHE A 173 23.55 -9.48 6.94
C PHE A 173 23.99 -10.95 6.83
N ASP A 174 25.09 -11.20 6.12
CA ASP A 174 25.67 -12.54 6.06
C ASP A 174 26.46 -12.88 7.34
N GLU A 175 27.03 -14.08 7.39
CA GLU A 175 27.82 -14.57 8.53
C GLU A 175 29.07 -13.75 8.84
N HIS A 176 29.53 -12.93 7.89
CA HIS A 176 30.67 -12.03 8.04
C HIS A 176 30.25 -10.59 8.36
N GLY A 177 28.95 -10.34 8.56
CA GLY A 177 28.41 -9.02 8.86
C GLY A 177 28.32 -8.10 7.64
N LYS A 178 28.45 -8.62 6.41
CA LYS A 178 28.29 -7.82 5.20
C LYS A 178 26.81 -7.65 4.87
N LYS A 179 26.39 -6.41 4.58
CA LYS A 179 25.01 -6.09 4.16
C LYS A 179 24.68 -6.76 2.82
N VAL A 180 23.61 -7.53 2.82
CA VAL A 180 22.95 -8.16 1.67
C VAL A 180 21.68 -7.38 1.38
N SER A 181 21.75 -6.44 0.45
CA SER A 181 20.63 -5.54 0.14
C SER A 181 19.55 -6.25 -0.70
N GLY A 182 18.28 -6.08 -0.31
CA GLY A 182 17.12 -6.56 -1.07
C GLY A 182 16.92 -5.88 -2.42
N TRP A 183 17.53 -4.71 -2.64
CA TRP A 183 17.54 -4.03 -3.93
C TRP A 183 18.24 -4.81 -5.04
N GLN A 184 19.12 -5.74 -4.68
CA GLN A 184 19.92 -6.49 -5.64
C GLN A 184 19.32 -7.87 -5.84
N MET A 185 18.70 -8.10 -7.00
CA MET A 185 18.07 -9.39 -7.35
C MET A 185 19.02 -10.60 -7.29
N ARG A 186 20.33 -10.38 -7.37
CA ARG A 186 21.35 -11.42 -7.13
C ARG A 186 21.22 -12.09 -5.75
N ASN A 187 20.58 -11.41 -4.79
CA ASN A 187 20.35 -11.87 -3.43
C ASN A 187 18.99 -12.55 -3.23
N ALA A 188 18.21 -12.79 -4.29
CA ALA A 188 16.89 -13.43 -4.18
C ALA A 188 16.95 -14.86 -3.61
N ASN A 189 18.08 -15.56 -3.80
CA ASN A 189 18.33 -16.87 -3.21
C ASN A 189 18.69 -16.82 -1.71
N CYS A 190 18.91 -15.64 -1.13
CA CYS A 190 19.22 -15.46 0.28
C CYS A 190 17.97 -15.34 1.16
N GLN A 191 16.80 -15.82 0.70
CA GLN A 191 15.50 -15.65 1.38
C GLN A 191 15.53 -16.06 2.87
N GLN A 192 16.29 -17.11 3.23
CA GLN A 192 16.42 -17.54 4.62
C GLN A 192 17.08 -16.48 5.52
N LEU A 193 18.05 -15.71 5.00
CA LEU A 193 18.68 -14.61 5.74
C LEU A 193 17.67 -13.48 5.99
N PHE A 194 16.88 -13.11 4.98
CA PHE A 194 15.81 -12.13 5.12
C PHE A 194 14.73 -12.59 6.09
N GLN A 195 14.29 -13.86 6.02
CA GLN A 195 13.30 -14.42 6.95
C GLN A 195 13.78 -14.37 8.40
N LYS A 196 15.04 -14.75 8.66
CA LYS A 196 15.64 -14.64 10.01
C LYS A 196 15.64 -13.20 10.50
N ASN A 197 15.90 -12.23 9.63
CA ASN A 197 15.88 -10.82 10.01
C ASN A 197 14.45 -10.34 10.31
N ILE A 198 13.50 -10.65 9.44
CA ILE A 198 12.08 -10.26 9.60
C ILE A 198 11.45 -10.87 10.85
N GLN A 199 11.78 -12.12 11.20
CA GLN A 199 11.28 -12.75 12.43
C GLN A 199 11.72 -12.00 13.70
N LYS A 200 12.88 -11.34 13.68
CA LYS A 200 13.34 -10.50 14.80
C LYS A 200 12.51 -9.22 14.92
N LEU A 201 11.95 -8.70 13.82
CA LEU A 201 11.18 -7.45 13.80
C LEU A 201 9.91 -7.49 14.68
N HIS A 202 9.50 -8.66 15.19
CA HIS A 202 8.35 -8.83 16.10
C HIS A 202 7.10 -8.08 15.64
N ILE A 203 6.87 -8.05 14.33
CA ILE A 203 5.75 -7.36 13.71
C ILE A 203 4.46 -8.03 14.22
N PRO A 204 3.54 -7.30 14.87
CA PRO A 204 2.31 -7.88 15.37
C PRO A 204 1.51 -8.50 14.21
N ARG A 205 0.98 -9.71 14.44
CA ARG A 205 0.15 -10.43 13.48
C ARG A 205 -1.14 -9.64 13.24
N ILE A 206 -1.21 -8.84 12.17
CA ILE A 206 -2.44 -8.15 11.76
C ILE A 206 -3.29 -9.11 10.89
N VAL A 207 -4.58 -9.18 11.23
CA VAL A 207 -5.54 -10.25 10.92
C VAL A 207 -6.54 -9.83 9.82
N HIS A 208 -6.68 -10.72 8.83
CA HIS A 208 -7.85 -11.08 7.98
C HIS A 208 -8.46 -10.01 7.07
N LEU A 209 -8.30 -10.23 5.75
CA LEU A 209 -8.35 -9.19 4.74
C LEU A 209 -8.87 -9.71 3.36
N ILE A 210 -9.84 -9.02 2.75
CA ILE A 210 -10.27 -9.18 1.33
C ILE A 210 -9.16 -8.66 0.39
N PHE A 211 -8.61 -9.52 -0.47
CA PHE A 211 -7.50 -9.19 -1.37
C PHE A 211 -7.99 -8.65 -2.72
N VAL A 212 -7.43 -7.51 -3.12
CA VAL A 212 -7.35 -7.13 -4.53
C VAL A 212 -5.91 -7.31 -5.00
N CYS A 213 -5.71 -8.23 -5.93
CA CYS A 213 -4.47 -8.33 -6.70
C CYS A 213 -4.37 -7.13 -7.63
N CYS A 214 -3.30 -6.35 -7.46
CA CYS A 214 -2.72 -5.69 -8.61
C CYS A 214 -1.83 -6.75 -9.27
N TRP A 215 -2.24 -7.17 -10.49
CA TRP A 215 -1.70 -8.22 -11.38
C TRP A 215 -2.44 -9.56 -11.38
#